data_AF-A0A5S4GM15-F1
#
_entry.id   AF-A0A5S4GM15-F1
#
_cell.length_a   1.000
_cell.length_b   1.000
_cell.length_c   1.000
_cell.angle_alpha   90.00
_cell.angle_beta   90.00
_cell.angle_gamma   90.00
#
_symmetry.space_group_name_H-M   'P 1'
#
loop_
_entity.id
_entity.type
_entity.pdbx_description
1 polymer ?
#
loop_
_entity_poly.entity_id
_entity_poly.type
_entity_poly.pdbx_seq_one_letter_code
_entity_poly.pdbx_strand_id
1 'polypeptide(L)'
;MARRSSARFWDPRGDRYGIPTYPWRLAPPHLATRRQLAAAGLRPGGQDVVAQVLWHRWRGLGVAYLYDRRLALPKRVPTAAQRAALAKALAARRTCPRCRTDVGYVLRRRLGCCLACADDWERDAA
;
A
#
# COMPACT_ATOMS: atom_id res chain seq x y z
N MET A 1 -3.47 31.84 11.75
CA MET A 1 -3.30 30.37 11.86
C MET A 1 -2.06 30.08 12.70
N ALA A 2 -2.22 29.79 14.00
CA ALA A 2 -1.09 29.38 14.82
C ALA A 2 -0.49 28.09 14.24
N ARG A 3 0.79 28.11 13.87
CA ARG A 3 1.55 26.89 13.58
C ARG A 3 1.46 26.03 14.84
N ARG A 4 0.60 25.00 14.83
CA ARG A 4 0.49 24.11 15.97
C ARG A 4 1.83 23.40 16.10
N SER A 5 2.52 23.67 17.21
CA SER A 5 3.90 23.26 17.42
C SER A 5 4.04 21.75 17.24
N SER A 6 4.99 21.35 16.41
CA SER A 6 5.37 19.94 16.21
C SER A 6 5.90 19.32 17.50
N ALA A 7 6.42 20.13 18.44
CA ALA A 7 6.96 19.69 19.72
C ALA A 7 5.97 18.91 20.58
N ARG A 8 4.65 19.10 20.39
CA ARG A 8 3.63 18.33 21.14
C ARG A 8 3.71 16.83 20.89
N PHE A 9 4.26 16.42 19.74
CA PHE A 9 4.44 15.04 19.33
C PHE A 9 5.82 14.48 19.67
N TRP A 10 6.65 15.23 20.41
CA TRP A 10 7.92 14.71 20.89
C TRP A 10 7.67 13.84 22.14
N ASP A 11 7.72 12.53 21.95
CA ASP A 11 7.57 11.54 23.01
C ASP A 11 8.42 10.29 22.67
N PRO A 12 9.76 10.39 22.77
CA PRO A 12 10.67 9.30 22.40
C PRO A 12 10.57 8.08 23.32
N ARG A 13 9.98 8.21 24.51
CA ARG A 13 9.78 7.11 25.47
C ARG A 13 8.44 6.39 25.27
N GLY A 14 7.46 7.05 24.65
CA GLY A 14 6.13 6.52 24.47
C GLY A 14 5.22 6.71 25.70
N ASP A 15 5.59 7.60 26.62
CA ASP A 15 4.87 7.81 27.88
C ASP A 15 3.47 8.38 27.66
N ARG A 16 3.26 9.15 26.58
CA ARG A 16 1.98 9.79 26.25
C ARG A 16 1.18 9.01 25.22
N TYR A 17 1.85 8.42 24.23
CA TYR A 17 1.21 7.81 23.07
C TYR A 17 1.30 6.27 23.06
N GLY A 18 1.87 5.66 24.10
CA GLY A 18 2.03 4.21 24.26
C GLY A 18 3.20 3.60 23.49
N ILE A 19 3.70 4.30 22.46
CA ILE A 19 4.90 3.94 21.69
C ILE A 19 5.73 5.19 21.39
N PRO A 20 7.06 5.04 21.17
CA PRO A 20 7.90 6.14 20.76
C PRO A 20 7.28 6.94 19.60
N THR A 21 7.08 8.23 19.83
CA THR A 21 6.39 9.12 18.91
C THR A 21 7.28 10.31 18.61
N TYR A 22 7.44 10.59 17.33
CA TYR A 22 8.28 11.66 16.83
C TYR A 22 7.45 12.65 16.01
N PRO A 23 7.81 13.94 16.02
CA PRO A 23 7.24 14.87 15.07
C PRO A 23 7.73 14.60 13.64
N TRP A 24 7.04 15.18 12.66
CA TRP A 24 7.42 15.06 11.25
C TRP A 24 8.91 15.37 11.02
N ARG A 25 9.61 14.46 10.32
CA ARG A 25 11.05 14.51 9.99
C ARG A 25 12.02 14.45 11.18
N LEU A 26 11.56 14.13 12.38
CA LEU A 26 12.42 14.01 13.58
C LEU A 26 12.58 12.57 14.09
N ALA A 27 12.10 11.57 13.35
CA ALA A 27 12.34 10.18 13.69
C ALA A 27 13.81 9.80 13.48
N PRO A 28 14.40 8.98 14.37
CA PRO A 28 15.73 8.42 14.19
C PRO A 28 15.94 7.74 12.82
N PRO A 29 17.16 7.80 12.24
CA PRO A 29 17.41 7.35 10.85
C PRO A 29 17.30 5.83 10.64
N HIS A 30 17.42 5.03 11.70
CA HIS A 30 17.22 3.59 11.64
C HIS A 30 15.74 3.20 11.52
N LEU A 31 14.82 4.14 11.74
CA LEU A 31 13.39 3.92 11.64
C LEU A 31 12.87 4.33 10.27
N ALA A 32 12.04 3.48 9.69
CA ALA A 32 11.48 3.70 8.37
C ALA A 32 10.01 3.30 8.30
N THR A 33 9.24 4.06 7.53
CA THR A 33 7.88 3.67 7.14
C THR A 33 7.91 2.46 6.20
N ARG A 34 6.79 1.71 6.13
CA ARG A 34 6.66 0.60 5.16
C ARG A 34 6.98 1.01 3.73
N ARG A 35 6.63 2.24 3.36
CA ARG A 35 6.88 2.77 2.01
C ARG A 35 8.37 3.03 1.76
N GLN A 36 9.08 3.58 2.76
CA GLN A 36 10.54 3.75 2.70
C GLN A 36 11.28 2.41 2.65
N LEU A 37 10.84 1.42 3.45
CA LEU A 37 11.38 0.06 3.35
C LEU A 37 11.14 -0.55 1.96
N ALA A 38 9.93 -0.45 1.44
CA ALA A 38 9.60 -0.98 0.11
C ALA A 38 10.42 -0.35 -1.01
N ALA A 39 10.67 0.96 -0.95
CA ALA A 39 11.55 1.66 -1.89
C ALA A 39 13.01 1.17 -1.81
N ALA A 40 13.45 0.71 -0.64
CA ALA A 40 14.76 0.10 -0.43
C ALA A 40 14.80 -1.42 -0.73
N GLY A 41 13.73 -2.00 -1.29
CA GLY A 41 13.66 -3.45 -1.55
C GLY A 41 13.48 -4.30 -0.28
N LEU A 42 13.05 -3.68 0.82
CA LEU A 42 12.88 -4.33 2.13
C LEU A 42 11.40 -4.47 2.51
N ARG A 43 11.13 -5.33 3.49
CA ARG A 43 9.86 -5.49 4.19
C ARG A 43 10.11 -5.46 5.71
N PRO A 44 9.10 -5.12 6.54
CA PRO A 44 9.24 -5.11 8.01
C PRO A 44 9.74 -6.40 8.65
N GLY A 45 9.71 -7.54 7.96
CA GLY A 45 10.24 -8.79 8.48
C GLY A 45 9.31 -9.51 9.47
N GLY A 46 8.12 -8.97 9.75
CA GLY A 46 7.19 -9.53 10.74
C GLY A 46 7.24 -8.84 12.10
N GLN A 47 8.09 -7.83 12.26
CA GLN A 47 8.11 -6.98 13.44
C GLN A 47 6.82 -6.16 13.56
N ASP A 48 6.42 -5.88 14.80
CA ASP A 48 5.37 -4.92 15.12
C ASP A 48 5.83 -3.47 14.90
N VAL A 49 4.91 -2.53 15.02
CA VAL A 49 5.22 -1.10 14.95
C VAL A 49 6.07 -0.72 16.15
N VAL A 50 7.30 -0.25 15.92
CA VAL A 50 8.24 0.12 17.00
C VAL A 50 8.15 1.60 17.38
N ALA A 51 7.61 2.44 16.50
CA ALA A 51 7.44 3.86 16.72
C ALA A 51 6.44 4.46 15.71
N GLN A 52 6.10 5.73 15.89
CA GLN A 52 5.25 6.47 14.96
C GLN A 52 5.70 7.91 14.77
N VAL A 53 5.26 8.49 13.65
CA VAL A 53 5.35 9.93 13.39
C VAL A 53 3.96 10.53 13.41
N LEU A 54 3.78 11.59 14.20
CA LEU A 54 2.55 12.36 14.24
C LEU A 54 2.76 13.78 13.72
N TRP A 55 1.79 14.30 12.97
CA TRP A 55 1.82 15.68 12.49
C TRP A 55 0.44 16.25 12.24
N HIS A 56 0.35 17.57 12.19
CA HIS A 56 -0.88 18.25 11.81
C HIS A 56 -1.15 18.13 10.32
N ARG A 57 -2.34 17.66 9.97
CA ARG A 57 -2.87 17.66 8.62
C ARG A 57 -4.08 18.60 8.53
N TRP A 58 -4.39 19.09 7.33
CA TRP A 58 -5.53 19.99 7.09
C TRP A 58 -6.85 19.48 7.69
N ARG A 59 -7.11 18.16 7.61
CA ARG A 59 -8.25 17.50 8.28
C ARG A 59 -7.76 16.49 9.31
N GLY A 60 -7.29 17.00 10.45
CA GLY A 60 -6.97 16.18 11.62
C GLY A 60 -5.49 15.83 11.77
N LEU A 61 -5.21 14.60 12.19
CA LEU A 61 -3.87 14.13 12.54
C LEU A 61 -3.33 13.18 11.45
N GLY A 62 -2.13 13.48 10.96
CA GLY A 62 -1.37 12.53 10.16
C GLY A 62 -0.62 11.57 11.07
N VAL A 63 -0.63 10.29 10.70
CA VAL A 63 0.08 9.21 11.38
C VAL A 63 0.90 8.43 10.37
N ALA A 64 2.15 8.11 10.70
CA ALA A 64 2.97 7.18 9.94
C ALA A 64 3.67 6.22 10.88
N TYR A 65 3.39 4.94 10.76
CA TYR A 65 4.03 3.90 11.54
C TYR A 65 5.44 3.60 11.03
N LEU A 66 6.34 3.39 11.98
CA LEU A 66 7.75 3.16 11.77
C LEU A 66 8.14 1.75 12.21
N TYR A 67 9.14 1.23 11.52
CA TYR A 67 9.71 -0.09 11.67
C TYR A 67 11.24 0.06 11.73
N ASP A 68 11.92 -0.76 12.52
CA ASP A 68 13.37 -0.77 12.56
C ASP A 68 13.92 -1.40 11.28
N ARG A 69 14.69 -0.60 10.54
CA ARG A 69 15.35 -1.00 9.31
C ARG A 69 16.39 -2.10 9.54
N ARG A 70 16.97 -2.20 10.73
CA ARG A 70 17.95 -3.23 11.11
C ARG A 70 17.32 -4.63 11.20
N LEU A 71 16.02 -4.70 11.47
CA LEU A 71 15.25 -5.94 11.52
C LEU A 71 14.47 -6.20 10.22
N ALA A 72 14.60 -5.31 9.24
CA ALA A 72 13.92 -5.46 7.97
C ALA A 72 14.55 -6.59 7.15
N LEU A 73 13.70 -7.32 6.43
CA LEU A 73 14.14 -8.42 5.58
C LEU A 73 13.98 -8.02 4.11
N PRO A 74 14.71 -8.66 3.18
CA PRO A 74 14.46 -8.48 1.75
C PRO A 74 12.99 -8.74 1.39
N LYS A 75 12.47 -7.93 0.46
CA LYS A 75 11.13 -8.12 -0.10
C LYS A 75 11.05 -9.49 -0.77
N ARG A 76 9.95 -10.21 -0.54
CA ARG A 76 9.74 -11.52 -1.16
C ARG A 76 9.62 -11.36 -2.67
N VAL A 77 10.42 -12.12 -3.40
CA VAL A 77 10.32 -12.24 -4.86
C VAL A 77 9.47 -13.47 -5.16
N PRO A 78 8.40 -13.33 -5.96
CA PRO A 78 7.59 -14.48 -6.34
C PRO A 78 8.43 -15.47 -7.16
N THR A 79 8.24 -16.76 -6.93
CA THR A 79 8.89 -17.82 -7.72
C THR A 79 8.38 -17.85 -9.16
N ALA A 80 9.08 -18.54 -10.06
CA ALA A 80 8.61 -18.71 -11.44
C ALA A 80 7.21 -19.34 -11.51
N ALA A 81 6.95 -20.36 -10.69
CA ALA A 81 5.64 -21.01 -10.60
C ALA A 81 4.55 -20.05 -10.11
N GLN A 82 4.84 -19.22 -9.10
CA GLN A 82 3.89 -18.20 -8.63
C GLN A 82 3.59 -17.15 -9.71
N ARG A 83 4.61 -16.72 -10.46
CA ARG A 83 4.41 -15.79 -11.60
C ARG A 83 3.54 -16.42 -12.68
N ALA A 84 3.77 -17.69 -13.02
CA ALA A 84 2.95 -18.41 -13.99
C ALA A 84 1.49 -18.56 -13.53
N ALA A 85 1.26 -18.88 -12.25
CA ALA A 85 -0.08 -18.96 -11.68
C ALA A 85 -0.82 -17.60 -11.75
N LEU A 86 -0.13 -16.50 -11.44
CA LEU A 86 -0.67 -15.15 -11.57
C LEU A 86 -0.99 -14.80 -13.03
N ALA A 87 -0.10 -15.15 -13.97
CA ALA A 87 -0.33 -14.93 -15.39
C ALA A 87 -1.58 -15.69 -15.87
N LYS A 88 -1.75 -16.95 -15.47
CA LYS A 88 -2.95 -17.75 -15.77
C LYS A 88 -4.23 -17.11 -15.20
N ALA A 89 -4.18 -16.64 -13.95
CA ALA A 89 -5.31 -15.96 -13.32
C ALA A 89 -5.65 -14.62 -14.00
N LEU A 90 -4.63 -13.86 -14.43
CA LEU A 90 -4.82 -12.62 -15.19
C LEU A 90 -5.38 -12.88 -16.58
N ALA A 91 -4.89 -13.90 -17.29
CA ALA A 91 -5.44 -14.30 -18.59
C ALA A 91 -6.93 -14.63 -18.48
N ALA A 92 -7.34 -15.46 -17.52
CA ALA A 92 -8.74 -15.79 -17.30
C ALA A 92 -9.64 -14.56 -17.02
N ARG A 93 -9.10 -13.52 -16.37
CA ARG A 93 -9.82 -12.27 -16.10
C ARG A 93 -9.85 -11.30 -17.28
N ARG A 94 -9.03 -11.53 -18.30
CA ARG A 94 -8.90 -10.70 -19.51
C ARG A 94 -9.49 -11.37 -20.75
N THR A 95 -9.65 -12.69 -20.74
CA THR A 95 -10.27 -13.43 -21.85
C THR A 95 -11.77 -13.23 -21.84
N CYS A 96 -12.29 -12.56 -22.87
CA CYS A 96 -13.73 -12.36 -23.04
C CYS A 96 -14.43 -13.71 -23.27
N PRO A 97 -15.51 -14.05 -22.53
CA PRO A 97 -16.24 -15.28 -22.76
C PRO A 97 -17.00 -15.31 -24.09
N ARG A 98 -17.32 -14.13 -24.69
CA ARG A 98 -18.05 -14.03 -25.96
C ARG A 98 -17.14 -14.24 -27.17
N CYS A 99 -16.07 -13.47 -27.30
CA CYS A 99 -15.15 -13.57 -28.44
C CYS A 99 -13.93 -14.46 -28.20
N ARG A 100 -13.72 -14.95 -26.97
CA ARG A 100 -12.61 -15.82 -26.56
C ARG A 100 -11.21 -15.21 -26.71
N THR A 101 -11.13 -13.90 -26.94
CA THR A 101 -9.86 -13.17 -27.07
C THR A 101 -9.44 -12.56 -25.73
N ASP A 102 -8.14 -12.56 -25.44
CA ASP A 102 -7.55 -11.74 -24.38
C ASP A 102 -7.54 -10.26 -24.83
N VAL A 103 -8.33 -9.42 -24.15
CA VAL A 103 -8.52 -8.01 -24.56
C VAL A 103 -7.55 -7.01 -23.92
N GLY A 104 -6.52 -7.47 -23.20
CA GLY A 104 -5.51 -6.56 -22.64
C GLY A 104 -5.85 -5.97 -21.27
N TYR A 105 -7.13 -5.95 -20.88
CA TYR A 105 -7.62 -5.39 -19.62
C TYR A 105 -8.55 -6.36 -18.88
N VAL A 106 -8.65 -6.20 -17.56
CA VAL A 106 -9.56 -7.00 -16.74
C VAL A 106 -11.00 -6.63 -17.08
N LEU A 107 -11.79 -7.63 -17.44
CA LEU A 107 -13.20 -7.45 -17.79
C LEU A 107 -13.96 -6.85 -16.60
N ARG A 108 -14.84 -5.89 -16.89
CA ARG A 108 -15.73 -5.31 -15.88
C ARG A 108 -16.71 -6.39 -15.43
N ARG A 109 -16.82 -6.62 -14.11
CA ARG A 109 -17.72 -7.66 -13.56
C ARG A 109 -19.17 -7.46 -13.98
N ARG A 110 -19.65 -6.22 -14.07
CA ARG A 110 -21.02 -5.88 -14.50
C ARG A 110 -21.29 -6.23 -15.97
N LEU A 111 -20.31 -6.02 -16.84
CA LEU A 111 -20.43 -6.38 -18.27
C LEU A 111 -20.27 -7.89 -18.50
N GLY A 112 -19.43 -8.56 -17.71
CA GLY A 112 -19.11 -9.98 -17.91
C GLY A 112 -18.36 -10.29 -19.21
N CYS A 113 -18.19 -9.32 -20.10
CA CYS A 113 -17.53 -9.43 -21.40
C CYS A 113 -16.66 -8.19 -21.69
N CYS A 114 -16.01 -8.16 -22.85
CA CYS A 114 -15.22 -7.02 -23.27
C CYS A 114 -16.10 -5.90 -23.85
N LEU A 115 -15.58 -4.67 -23.84
CA LEU A 115 -16.29 -3.48 -24.33
C LEU A 115 -16.73 -3.58 -25.79
N ALA A 116 -16.00 -4.34 -26.62
CA ALA A 116 -16.32 -4.56 -28.01
C ALA A 116 -17.44 -5.59 -28.22
N CYS A 117 -17.64 -6.51 -27.27
CA CYS A 117 -18.72 -7.50 -27.34
C CYS A 117 -19.96 -7.08 -26.55
N ALA A 118 -19.85 -6.08 -25.68
CA ALA A 118 -20.99 -5.52 -24.99
C ALA A 118 -21.87 -4.76 -26.00
N ASP A 119 -23.19 -4.82 -25.84
CA ASP A 119 -24.10 -3.95 -26.58
C ASP A 119 -24.18 -2.56 -25.93
N ASP A 120 -24.78 -1.59 -26.61
CA ASP A 120 -24.93 -0.23 -26.07
C ASP A 120 -25.65 -0.21 -24.72
N TRP A 121 -26.75 -0.96 -24.59
CA TRP A 121 -27.50 -1.04 -23.34
C TRP A 121 -26.67 -1.64 -22.19
N GLU A 122 -25.82 -2.63 -22.47
CA GLU A 122 -24.96 -3.26 -21.46
C GLU A 122 -23.88 -2.29 -20.99
N ARG A 123 -23.31 -1.52 -21.92
CA ARG A 123 -22.33 -0.48 -21.63
C ARG A 123 -22.93 0.63 -20.77
N ASP A 124 -24.13 1.08 -21.11
CA ASP A 124 -24.80 2.19 -20.44
C ASP A 124 -25.28 1.80 -19.02
N ALA A 125 -25.66 0.54 -18.81
CA ALA A 125 -26.13 0.03 -17.53
C ALA A 125 -25.00 -0.31 -16.52
N ALA A 126 -23.73 -0.34 -16.93
CA ALA A 126 -22.60 -0.90 -16.17
C ALA A 126 -21.83 0.11 -15.31
#